data_AF-A0A3Q0IJP9-F1
#
_entry.id   AF-A0A3Q0IJP9-F1
#
_cell.length_a   1.000
_cell.length_b   1.000
_cell.length_c   1.000
_cell.angle_alpha   90.00
_cell.angle_beta   90.00
_cell.angle_gamma   90.00
#
_symmetry.space_group_name_H-M   'P 1'
#
loop_
_entity.id
_entity.type
_entity.pdbx_description
1 polymer ?
#
loop_
_entity_poly.entity_id
_entity_poly.type
_entity_poly.pdbx_seq_one_letter_code
_entity_poly.pdbx_strand_id
1 'polypeptide(L)'
;MRLTLVCPLCSQFRGAPPVTDLKTVRTPLEVNNTLAMFLGDREEVRVKLLTRLRDMRRRLEHSKYLQTHEIVGSSILIIYDECRAGAWLIDFAKTRALPSGLKVNHRTPWAPGNHEEGFLYGIDQLILSLESIPHLSTNNNLTAHSLTTNSTI
;
A
#
# COMPACT_ATOMS: atom_id res chain seq x y z
N MET A 1 -11.46 -1.56 5.72
CA MET A 1 -10.03 -1.84 6.01
C MET A 1 -9.31 -0.52 6.26
N ARG A 2 -8.43 -0.44 7.28
CA ARG A 2 -7.59 0.74 7.51
C ARG A 2 -6.14 0.47 7.04
N LEU A 3 -5.48 1.48 6.49
CA LEU A 3 -4.06 1.39 6.13
C LEU A 3 -3.21 2.13 7.18
N THR A 4 -2.17 1.48 7.67
CA THR A 4 -1.19 2.05 8.59
C THR A 4 0.18 2.00 7.93
N LEU A 5 0.79 3.17 7.75
CA LEU A 5 2.06 3.34 7.04
C LEU A 5 3.16 3.76 8.03
N VAL A 6 4.27 3.03 8.06
CA VAL A 6 5.41 3.33 8.90
C VAL A 6 6.70 3.27 8.07
N CYS A 7 7.45 4.36 8.04
CA CYS A 7 8.79 4.40 7.45
C CYS A 7 9.73 5.10 8.44
N PRO A 8 10.61 4.36 9.13
CA PRO A 8 11.53 4.92 10.13
C PRO A 8 12.47 6.00 9.56
N LEU A 9 12.77 5.92 8.25
CA LEU A 9 13.67 6.86 7.57
C LEU A 9 12.99 8.16 7.15
N CYS A 10 11.68 8.13 6.83
CA CYS A 10 10.92 9.36 6.54
C CYS A 10 10.80 10.25 7.79
N SER A 11 10.73 9.65 8.98
CA SER A 11 10.74 10.39 10.25
C SER A 11 12.10 11.01 10.62
N GLN A 12 13.20 10.54 10.04
CA GLN A 12 14.55 10.93 10.47
C GLN A 12 15.29 11.83 9.45
N PHE A 13 14.95 11.78 8.15
CA PHE A 13 15.67 12.52 7.10
C PHE A 13 14.91 13.65 6.40
N ARG A 14 13.61 13.87 6.67
CA ARG A 14 12.85 14.95 5.99
C ARG A 14 12.25 16.02 6.88
N GLY A 15 12.39 15.95 8.20
CA GLY A 15 11.76 16.92 9.13
C GLY A 15 10.23 17.02 8.98
N ALA A 16 9.62 16.14 8.19
CA ALA A 16 8.19 16.09 7.99
C ALA A 16 7.61 15.27 9.16
N PRO A 17 6.55 15.76 9.82
CA PRO A 17 5.88 14.98 10.84
C PRO A 17 5.45 13.63 10.24
N PRO A 18 5.43 12.55 11.04
CA PRO A 18 4.88 11.28 10.57
C PRO A 18 3.50 11.53 9.95
N VAL A 19 3.16 10.82 8.87
CA VAL A 19 1.86 10.95 8.22
C VAL A 19 0.79 10.40 9.17
N THR A 20 0.34 11.25 10.10
CA THR A 20 -0.53 10.86 11.22
C THR A 20 -2.00 11.05 10.90
N ASP A 21 -2.33 11.81 9.85
CA ASP A 21 -3.72 12.13 9.51
C ASP A 21 -4.12 11.67 8.11
N LEU A 22 -4.36 10.36 8.00
CA LEU A 22 -5.01 9.75 6.84
C LEU A 22 -6.54 9.81 6.92
N LYS A 23 -7.12 10.49 7.91
CA LYS A 23 -8.58 10.47 8.19
C LYS A 23 -9.40 11.17 7.10
N THR A 24 -8.77 12.03 6.31
CA THR A 24 -9.39 12.84 5.24
C THR A 24 -9.10 12.32 3.84
N VAL A 25 -8.19 11.35 3.68
CA VAL A 25 -7.86 10.73 2.38
C VAL A 25 -9.03 9.82 1.97
N ARG A 26 -9.75 10.21 0.92
CA ARG A 26 -10.99 9.52 0.51
C ARG A 26 -11.02 9.15 -0.96
N THR A 27 -10.39 9.96 -1.81
CA THR A 27 -10.40 9.74 -3.26
C THR A 27 -9.21 8.88 -3.70
N PRO A 28 -9.35 8.11 -4.81
CA PRO A 28 -8.22 7.35 -5.36
C PRO A 28 -6.99 8.22 -5.63
N LEU A 29 -7.19 9.45 -6.09
CA LEU A 29 -6.09 10.40 -6.34
C LEU A 29 -5.35 10.78 -5.05
N GLU A 30 -6.07 11.09 -3.97
CA GLU A 30 -5.44 11.39 -2.68
C GLU A 30 -4.71 10.18 -2.11
N VAL A 31 -5.27 8.98 -2.28
CA VAL A 31 -4.61 7.72 -1.88
C VAL A 31 -3.30 7.53 -2.65
N ASN A 32 -3.34 7.69 -3.97
CA ASN A 32 -2.16 7.55 -4.83
C ASN A 32 -1.08 8.56 -4.48
N ASN A 33 -1.46 9.83 -4.28
CA ASN A 33 -0.54 10.90 -3.89
C ASN A 33 0.09 10.62 -2.51
N THR A 34 -0.72 10.16 -1.55
CA THR A 34 -0.24 9.79 -0.22
C THR A 34 0.77 8.64 -0.30
N LEU A 35 0.48 7.61 -1.09
CA LEU A 35 1.39 6.47 -1.27
C LEU A 35 2.67 6.87 -2.03
N ALA A 36 2.56 7.72 -3.04
CA ALA A 36 3.71 8.26 -3.76
C ALA A 36 4.62 9.07 -2.81
N MET A 37 4.04 9.96 -1.99
CA MET A 37 4.78 10.68 -0.95
C MET A 37 5.41 9.74 0.09
N PHE A 38 4.69 8.70 0.49
CA PHE A 38 5.18 7.72 1.47
C PHE A 38 6.36 6.92 0.95
N LEU A 39 6.37 6.54 -0.34
CA LEU A 39 7.43 5.73 -0.95
C LEU A 39 8.60 6.59 -1.47
N GLY A 40 8.35 7.83 -1.86
CA GLY A 40 9.32 8.67 -2.58
C GLY A 40 9.82 7.97 -3.84
N ASP A 41 11.12 8.10 -4.14
CA ASP A 41 11.75 7.54 -5.34
C ASP A 41 12.15 6.05 -5.20
N ARG A 42 11.64 5.37 -4.18
CA ARG A 42 12.06 4.00 -3.81
C ARG A 42 11.30 2.93 -4.58
N GLU A 43 11.59 2.81 -5.87
CA GLU A 43 10.96 1.83 -6.76
C GLU A 43 11.06 0.38 -6.24
N GLU A 44 12.22 -0.01 -5.70
CA GLU A 44 12.41 -1.37 -5.19
C GLU A 44 11.47 -1.71 -4.03
N VAL A 45 11.20 -0.75 -3.14
CA VAL A 45 10.26 -0.90 -2.03
C VAL A 45 8.86 -1.13 -2.59
N ARG A 46 8.46 -0.34 -3.59
CA ARG A 46 7.16 -0.47 -4.24
C ARG A 46 6.97 -1.85 -4.87
N VAL A 47 7.97 -2.34 -5.60
CA VAL A 47 7.95 -3.69 -6.22
C VAL A 47 7.85 -4.79 -5.15
N LYS A 48 8.60 -4.69 -4.06
CA LYS A 48 8.52 -5.63 -2.92
C LYS A 48 7.13 -5.62 -2.28
N LEU A 49 6.54 -4.44 -2.06
CA LEU A 49 5.19 -4.30 -1.52
C LEU A 49 4.12 -4.88 -2.45
N LEU A 50 4.17 -4.58 -3.76
CA LEU A 50 3.26 -5.15 -4.75
C LEU A 50 3.33 -6.68 -4.74
N THR A 51 4.53 -7.25 -4.74
CA THR A 51 4.74 -8.70 -4.66
C THR A 51 4.11 -9.28 -3.40
N ARG A 52 4.35 -8.64 -2.24
CA ARG A 52 3.82 -9.07 -0.95
C ARG A 52 2.29 -8.97 -0.88
N LEU A 53 1.70 -7.89 -1.36
CA LEU A 53 0.25 -7.68 -1.34
C LEU A 53 -0.49 -8.63 -2.29
N ARG A 54 0.08 -8.89 -3.48
CA ARG A 54 -0.48 -9.89 -4.41
C ARG A 54 -0.41 -11.31 -3.83
N ASP A 55 0.68 -11.67 -3.16
CA ASP A 55 0.79 -12.95 -2.45
C ASP A 55 -0.22 -13.05 -1.30
N MET A 56 -0.34 -11.99 -0.50
CA MET A 56 -1.32 -11.88 0.58
C MET A 56 -2.73 -12.07 0.03
N ARG A 57 -3.15 -11.30 -0.97
CA ARG A 57 -4.46 -11.43 -1.64
C ARG A 57 -4.76 -12.88 -2.03
N ARG A 58 -3.82 -13.53 -2.73
CA ARG A 58 -3.99 -14.92 -3.19
C ARG A 58 -4.22 -15.89 -2.03
N ARG A 59 -3.46 -15.75 -0.93
CA ARG A 59 -3.62 -16.61 0.26
C ARG A 59 -4.94 -16.38 0.96
N LEU A 60 -5.36 -15.13 1.05
CA LEU A 60 -6.60 -14.72 1.71
C LEU A 60 -7.84 -15.22 0.93
N GLU A 61 -7.82 -15.15 -0.40
CA GLU A 61 -8.90 -15.67 -1.26
C GLU A 61 -9.19 -17.16 -1.05
N HIS A 62 -8.13 -17.97 -0.86
CA HIS A 62 -8.24 -19.41 -0.65
C HIS A 62 -8.42 -19.79 0.82
N SER A 63 -8.43 -18.82 1.74
CA SER A 63 -8.57 -19.08 3.17
C SER A 63 -10.02 -19.37 3.53
N LYS A 64 -10.30 -20.61 3.94
CA LYS A 64 -11.60 -21.00 4.49
C LYS A 64 -11.99 -20.15 5.70
N TYR A 65 -11.01 -19.78 6.53
CA TYR A 65 -11.25 -18.93 7.71
C TYR A 65 -11.85 -17.60 7.28
N LEU A 66 -11.26 -16.93 6.28
CA LEU A 66 -11.79 -15.66 5.78
C LEU A 66 -13.18 -15.80 5.18
N GLN A 67 -13.38 -16.79 4.31
CA GLN A 67 -14.68 -17.02 3.68
C GLN A 67 -15.84 -17.18 4.68
N THR A 68 -15.56 -17.59 5.93
CA THR A 68 -16.57 -17.79 6.98
C THR A 68 -16.48 -16.78 8.12
N HIS A 69 -15.77 -15.66 7.96
CA HIS A 69 -15.67 -14.62 8.99
C HIS A 69 -15.87 -13.23 8.40
N GLU A 70 -16.61 -12.38 9.10
CA GLU A 70 -16.67 -10.94 8.84
C GLU A 70 -15.47 -10.25 9.51
N ILE A 71 -14.70 -9.47 8.77
CA ILE A 71 -13.42 -8.86 9.19
C ILE A 71 -13.54 -7.34 9.30
N VAL A 72 -14.19 -6.88 10.37
CA VAL A 72 -14.39 -5.46 10.60
C VAL A 72 -13.22 -4.86 11.38
N GLY A 73 -12.78 -3.66 10.99
CA GLY A 73 -11.84 -2.86 11.77
C GLY A 73 -10.38 -3.32 11.70
N SER A 74 -10.06 -4.33 10.89
CA SER A 74 -8.67 -4.75 10.66
C SER A 74 -7.89 -3.79 9.78
N SER A 75 -6.58 -3.82 9.96
CA SER A 75 -5.65 -2.93 9.27
C SER A 75 -4.55 -3.70 8.53
N ILE A 76 -4.01 -3.08 7.48
CA ILE A 76 -2.72 -3.48 6.90
C ILE A 76 -1.67 -2.53 7.44
N LEU A 77 -0.65 -3.10 8.08
CA LEU A 77 0.55 -2.40 8.52
C LEU A 77 1.64 -2.58 7.47
N ILE A 78 2.07 -1.48 6.86
CA ILE A 78 3.21 -1.45 5.95
C ILE A 78 4.40 -0.83 6.68
N ILE A 79 5.51 -1.56 6.72
CA ILE A 79 6.78 -1.09 7.26
C ILE A 79 7.86 -1.33 6.22
N TYR A 80 8.70 -0.33 5.97
CA TYR A 80 9.87 -0.49 5.13
C TYR A 80 11.05 0.36 5.62
N ASP A 81 12.26 -0.09 5.29
CA ASP A 81 13.52 0.62 5.48
C ASP A 81 14.29 0.71 4.14
N GLU A 82 15.58 1.01 4.17
CA GLU A 82 16.42 1.08 2.96
C GLU A 82 16.49 -0.23 2.18
N CYS A 83 16.42 -1.38 2.86
CA CYS A 83 16.67 -2.68 2.24
C CYS A 83 15.44 -3.58 2.21
N ARG A 84 14.48 -3.36 3.12
CA ARG A 84 13.38 -4.28 3.42
C ARG A 84 12.05 -3.56 3.33
N ALA A 85 11.04 -4.28 2.85
CA ALA A 85 9.66 -3.82 2.84
C ALA A 85 8.75 -4.99 3.22
N GLY A 86 7.76 -4.72 4.06
CA GLY A 86 6.81 -5.73 4.51
C GLY A 86 5.40 -5.17 4.71
N ALA A 87 4.44 -6.09 4.62
CA ALA A 87 3.03 -5.82 4.87
C ALA A 87 2.45 -6.97 5.72
N TRP A 88 1.71 -6.59 6.77
CA TRP A 88 1.10 -7.51 7.74
C TRP A 88 -0.35 -7.11 8.01
N LEU A 89 -1.20 -8.12 8.22
CA LEU A 89 -2.54 -7.89 8.74
C LEU A 89 -2.49 -7.77 10.26
N ILE A 90 -3.17 -6.78 10.81
CA ILE A 90 -3.28 -6.54 12.24
C ILE A 90 -4.73 -6.25 12.64
N ASP A 91 -5.00 -6.26 13.95
CA ASP A 91 -6.28 -5.89 14.56
C ASP A 91 -7.49 -6.74 14.13
N PHE A 92 -7.49 -8.02 14.52
CA PHE A 92 -8.61 -8.95 14.29
C PHE A 92 -9.63 -9.00 15.46
N ALA A 93 -9.56 -8.05 16.39
CA ALA A 93 -10.37 -8.06 17.61
C ALA A 93 -11.89 -7.99 17.36
N LYS A 94 -12.31 -7.51 16.19
CA LYS A 94 -13.71 -7.44 15.77
C LYS A 94 -14.05 -8.42 14.65
N THR A 95 -13.20 -9.40 14.39
CA THR A 95 -13.48 -10.49 13.45
C THR A 95 -14.50 -11.44 14.06
N ARG A 96 -15.55 -11.77 13.32
CA ARG A 96 -16.68 -12.58 13.81
C ARG A 96 -16.98 -13.71 12.84
N ALA A 97 -17.21 -14.91 13.36
CA ALA A 97 -17.67 -16.01 12.53
C ALA A 97 -19.07 -15.71 11.97
N LEU A 98 -19.28 -16.07 10.70
CA LEU A 98 -20.58 -15.97 10.06
C LEU A 98 -21.52 -17.07 10.56
N PRO A 99 -22.85 -16.88 10.47
CA PRO A 99 -23.82 -17.95 10.62
C PRO A 99 -23.51 -19.16 9.73
N SER A 100 -23.89 -20.35 10.21
CA SER A 100 -23.58 -21.61 9.52
C SER A 100 -24.08 -21.62 8.06
N GLY A 101 -23.22 -22.04 7.14
CA GLY A 101 -23.54 -22.14 5.71
C GLY A 101 -23.35 -20.84 4.92
N LEU A 102 -23.16 -19.70 5.57
CA LEU A 102 -22.88 -18.44 4.88
C LEU A 102 -21.40 -18.30 4.52
N LYS A 103 -21.17 -17.64 3.39
CA LYS A 103 -19.83 -17.24 2.94
C LYS A 103 -19.86 -15.84 2.35
N VAL A 104 -18.76 -15.13 2.49
CA VAL A 104 -18.51 -13.83 1.87
C VAL A 104 -17.32 -13.91 0.93
N ASN A 105 -17.28 -13.04 -0.08
CA ASN A 105 -16.15 -12.93 -0.99
C ASN A 105 -15.25 -11.72 -0.69
N HIS A 106 -15.64 -10.89 0.30
CA HIS A 106 -14.95 -9.68 0.74
C HIS A 106 -14.75 -8.61 -0.35
N ARG A 107 -15.56 -8.66 -1.41
CA ARG A 107 -15.48 -7.78 -2.58
C ARG A 107 -16.81 -7.16 -2.95
N THR A 108 -17.88 -7.91 -2.77
CA THR A 108 -19.24 -7.43 -2.99
C THR A 108 -19.47 -6.21 -2.10
N PRO A 109 -20.11 -5.14 -2.59
CA PRO A 109 -20.46 -4.00 -1.75
C PRO A 109 -21.31 -4.44 -0.54
N TRP A 110 -21.05 -3.81 0.61
CA TRP A 110 -21.86 -4.03 1.82
C TRP A 110 -23.33 -3.72 1.56
N ALA A 111 -24.21 -4.60 2.03
CA ALA A 111 -25.63 -4.37 2.11
C ALA A 111 -26.17 -4.95 3.43
N PRO A 112 -27.25 -4.40 3.99
CA PRO A 112 -27.86 -4.96 5.20
C PRO A 112 -28.12 -6.47 5.04
N GLY A 113 -27.52 -7.28 5.91
CA GLY A 113 -27.69 -8.74 5.95
C GLY A 113 -26.74 -9.56 5.08
N ASN A 114 -25.91 -8.96 4.21
CA ASN A 114 -24.96 -9.74 3.38
C ASN A 114 -23.60 -10.01 4.04
N HIS A 115 -23.30 -9.34 5.17
CA HIS A 115 -22.05 -9.45 5.94
C HIS A 115 -20.77 -9.07 5.20
N GLU A 116 -20.87 -8.43 4.03
CA GLU A 116 -19.71 -8.04 3.24
C GLU A 116 -19.11 -6.72 3.73
N GLU A 117 -17.81 -6.70 3.98
CA GLU A 117 -17.08 -5.56 4.56
C GLU A 117 -16.03 -4.97 3.61
N GLY A 118 -15.83 -5.62 2.45
CA GLY A 118 -14.93 -5.15 1.40
C GLY A 118 -13.44 -5.29 1.73
N PHE A 119 -13.06 -6.30 2.53
CA PHE A 119 -11.67 -6.48 2.93
C PHE A 119 -10.73 -6.76 1.73
N LEU A 120 -11.08 -7.73 0.87
CA LEU A 120 -10.30 -8.03 -0.34
C LEU A 120 -10.43 -6.91 -1.39
N TYR A 121 -11.60 -6.27 -1.49
CA TYR A 121 -11.75 -5.07 -2.31
C TYR A 121 -10.74 -3.97 -1.91
N GLY A 122 -10.57 -3.74 -0.61
CA GLY A 122 -9.57 -2.79 -0.11
C GLY A 122 -8.13 -3.16 -0.50
N ILE A 123 -7.77 -4.45 -0.48
CA ILE A 123 -6.47 -4.92 -0.94
C ILE A 123 -6.30 -4.71 -2.45
N ASP A 124 -7.34 -4.99 -3.23
CA ASP A 124 -7.33 -4.76 -4.68
C ASP A 124 -7.11 -3.28 -5.00
N GLN A 125 -7.83 -2.38 -4.32
CA GLN A 125 -7.64 -0.94 -4.49
C GLN A 125 -6.24 -0.48 -4.08
N LEU A 126 -5.68 -1.01 -2.99
CA LEU A 126 -4.32 -0.68 -2.56
C LEU A 126 -3.27 -1.13 -3.58
N ILE A 127 -3.43 -2.31 -4.18
CA ILE A 127 -2.55 -2.80 -5.25
C ILE A 127 -2.65 -1.88 -6.47
N LEU A 128 -3.85 -1.56 -6.92
CA LEU A 128 -4.08 -0.65 -8.05
C LEU A 128 -3.45 0.72 -7.81
N SER A 129 -3.61 1.27 -6.61
CA SER A 129 -3.00 2.54 -6.24
C SER A 129 -1.48 2.50 -6.33
N LEU A 130 -0.84 1.44 -5.81
CA LEU A 130 0.61 1.26 -5.90
C LEU A 130 1.10 1.09 -7.34
N GLU A 131 0.35 0.39 -8.20
CA GLU A 131 0.66 0.22 -9.63
C GLU A 131 0.55 1.53 -10.41
N SER A 132 -0.34 2.43 -9.98
CA SER A 132 -0.58 3.71 -10.66
C SER A 132 0.47 4.80 -10.35
N ILE A 133 1.37 4.56 -9.39
CA ILE A 133 2.41 5.53 -9.05
C ILE A 133 3.37 5.66 -10.24
N PRO A 134 3.69 6.88 -10.71
CA PRO A 134 4.62 7.07 -11.81
C PRO A 134 6.00 6.49 -11.49
N HIS A 135 6.65 5.86 -12.47
CA HIS A 135 8.05 5.49 -12.37
C HIS A 135 8.89 6.75 -12.60
N LEU A 136 9.61 7.22 -11.58
CA LEU A 136 10.72 8.14 -11.81
C LEU A 136 11.91 7.31 -12.31
N SER A 137 11.95 7.09 -13.63
CA SER A 137 13.17 6.62 -14.27
C SER A 137 14.24 7.68 -14.08
N THR A 138 15.26 7.37 -13.28
CA THR A 138 16.47 8.18 -13.20
C THR A 138 17.17 8.14 -14.56
N ASN A 139 16.81 9.06 -15.45
CA ASN A 139 17.60 9.33 -16.64
C ASN A 139 18.88 10.03 -16.20
N ASN A 140 19.93 9.24 -15.91
CA ASN A 140 21.29 9.72 -15.78
C ASN A 140 21.81 10.17 -17.15
N ASN A 141 21.40 11.36 -17.60
CA ASN A 141 22.20 12.11 -18.57
C ASN A 141 23.33 12.79 -17.81
N LEU A 142 24.37 12.01 -17.51
CA LEU A 142 25.73 12.52 -17.33
C LEU A 142 26.17 13.13 -18.66
N THR A 143 25.80 14.39 -18.92
CA THR A 143 26.56 15.19 -19.89
C THR A 143 27.90 15.50 -19.25
N ALA A 144 28.87 14.62 -19.53
CA ALA A 144 30.27 14.81 -19.24
C ALA A 144 30.71 16.20 -19.74
N HIS A 145 31.35 16.94 -18.85
CA HIS A 145 32.16 18.11 -19.18
C HIS A 145 33.05 17.82 -20.38
N SER A 146 32.85 18.56 -21.47
CA SER A 146 33.92 18.88 -22.41
C SER A 146 34.22 20.37 -22.25
N LEU A 147 35.16 20.67 -21.37
CA LEU A 147 35.93 21.90 -21.46
C LEU A 147 36.75 21.79 -22.75
N THR A 148 36.31 22.45 -23.82
CA THR A 148 37.22 22.82 -24.90
C THR A 148 37.46 24.31 -24.80
N THR A 149 38.56 24.62 -24.11
CA THR A 149 39.36 25.82 -24.33
C THR A 149 39.60 26.01 -25.82
N ASN A 150 39.40 27.22 -26.33
CA ASN A 150 40.22 27.76 -27.42
C ASN A 150 40.30 29.28 -27.25
N SER A 151 41.43 29.72 -26.70
CA SER A 151 41.90 31.10 -26.78
C SER A 151 42.94 31.18 -27.90
N THR A 152 42.84 32.27 -28.68
CA THR A 152 43.91 32.91 -29.50
C THR A 152 44.30 32.12 -30.76
N ILE A 153 44.20 32.67 -31.98
CA ILE A 153 44.65 33.98 -32.50
C ILE A 153 43.53 34.70 -33.25
#